data_AF-A0A368USA9-F1
#
_entry.id   AF-A0A368USA9-F1
#
_cell.length_a   1.000
_cell.length_b   1.000
_cell.length_c   1.000
_cell.angle_alpha   90.00
_cell.angle_beta   90.00
_cell.angle_gamma   90.00
#
_symmetry.space_group_name_H-M   'P 1'
#
loop_
_entity.id
_entity.type
_entity.pdbx_description
1 polymer ?
#
loop_
_entity_poly.entity_id
_entity_poly.type
_entity_poly.pdbx_seq_one_letter_code
_entity_poly.pdbx_strand_id
1 'polypeptide(L)'
;MADNDIPLAELVAAREEIVERMHAAFTDEERSFLLTFKSRKPDWSLLGLANVQQLPAVRWKLNNLEKMSEERHRLAYNKLKEALSS
;
A
#
# COMPACT_ATOMS: atom_id res chain seq x y z
N MET A 1 -24.77 -20.36 -5.29
CA MET A 1 -23.34 -19.97 -5.31
C MET A 1 -22.74 -20.61 -6.53
N ALA A 2 -21.97 -19.90 -7.34
CA ALA A 2 -21.29 -20.49 -8.49
C ALA A 2 -19.96 -21.07 -7.99
N ASP A 3 -19.91 -22.38 -7.77
CA ASP A 3 -18.68 -23.11 -7.49
C ASP A 3 -18.00 -23.40 -8.83
N ASN A 4 -17.27 -22.42 -9.35
CA ASN A 4 -16.39 -22.63 -10.50
C ASN A 4 -15.03 -23.09 -9.97
N ASP A 5 -14.59 -24.28 -10.39
CA ASP A 5 -13.25 -24.77 -10.09
C ASP A 5 -12.21 -23.94 -10.85
N ILE A 6 -11.53 -23.04 -10.13
CA ILE A 6 -10.41 -22.23 -10.65
C ILE A 6 -9.09 -22.91 -10.25
N PRO A 7 -8.24 -23.29 -11.21
CA PRO A 7 -6.93 -23.87 -10.90
C PRO A 7 -6.05 -22.91 -10.09
N LEU A 8 -5.27 -23.45 -9.15
CA LEU A 8 -4.29 -22.66 -8.38
C LEU A 8 -3.33 -21.89 -9.29
N ALA A 9 -2.91 -22.50 -10.40
CA ALA A 9 -2.03 -21.86 -11.38
C ALA A 9 -2.63 -20.57 -11.96
N GLU A 10 -3.94 -20.54 -12.19
CA GLU A 10 -4.64 -19.36 -12.70
C GLU A 10 -4.69 -18.25 -11.63
N LEU A 11 -4.96 -18.60 -10.37
CA LEU A 11 -4.94 -17.64 -9.26
C LEU A 11 -3.54 -17.04 -9.04
N VAL A 12 -2.49 -17.84 -9.21
CA VAL A 12 -1.10 -17.38 -9.10
C VAL A 12 -0.75 -16.44 -10.25
N ALA A 13 -1.10 -16.80 -11.49
CA ALA A 13 -0.89 -15.94 -12.66
C ALA A 13 -1.63 -14.61 -12.53
N ALA A 14 -2.90 -14.63 -12.10
CA ALA A 14 -3.68 -13.42 -11.87
C ALA A 14 -3.05 -12.53 -10.79
N ARG A 15 -2.50 -13.10 -9.71
CA ARG A 15 -1.79 -12.34 -8.68
C ARG A 15 -0.56 -11.63 -9.27
N GLU A 16 0.23 -12.33 -10.07
CA GLU A 16 1.43 -11.77 -10.69
C GLU A 16 1.09 -10.64 -11.66
N GLU A 17 0.06 -10.82 -12.49
CA GLU A 17 -0.46 -9.79 -13.39
C GLU A 17 -0.96 -8.55 -12.64
N ILE A 18 -1.70 -8.74 -11.53
CA ILE A 18 -2.19 -7.64 -10.71
C ILE A 18 -1.02 -6.85 -10.12
N VAL A 19 0.01 -7.53 -9.62
CA VAL A 19 1.23 -6.88 -9.10
C VAL A 19 1.90 -6.08 -10.20
N GLU A 20 2.22 -6.69 -11.34
CA GLU A 20 2.89 -6.02 -12.46
C GLU A 20 2.12 -4.76 -12.90
N ARG A 21 0.79 -4.86 -13.04
CA ARG A 21 -0.06 -3.72 -13.39
C ARG A 21 -0.04 -2.61 -12.36
N MET A 22 -0.06 -2.94 -11.07
CA MET A 22 0.04 -1.93 -10.00
C MET A 22 1.38 -1.20 -10.05
N HIS A 23 2.49 -1.93 -10.25
CA HIS A 23 3.82 -1.31 -10.36
C HIS A 23 3.92 -0.38 -11.56
N ALA A 24 3.34 -0.77 -12.70
CA ALA A 24 3.29 0.07 -13.91
C ALA A 24 2.36 1.28 -13.78
N ALA A 25 1.28 1.18 -12.99
CA ALA A 25 0.29 2.24 -12.83
C ALA A 25 0.71 3.33 -11.83
N PHE A 26 1.54 2.99 -10.83
CA PHE A 26 1.91 3.97 -9.80
C PHE A 26 2.73 5.13 -10.37
N THR A 27 2.33 6.35 -10.03
CA THR A 27 3.13 7.55 -10.26
C THR A 27 4.19 7.72 -9.17
N ASP A 28 5.19 8.56 -9.43
CA ASP A 28 6.22 8.86 -8.44
C ASP A 28 5.65 9.61 -7.22
N GLU A 29 4.62 10.44 -7.42
CA GLU A 29 3.89 11.08 -6.33
C GLU A 29 3.14 10.06 -5.47
N GLU A 30 2.50 9.05 -6.07
CA GLU A 30 1.82 7.99 -5.33
C GLU A 30 2.79 7.11 -4.54
N ARG A 31 3.93 6.74 -5.15
CA ARG A 31 5.03 6.04 -4.45
C ARG A 31 5.53 6.87 -3.26
N SER A 32 5.74 8.16 -3.47
CA SER A 32 6.18 9.10 -2.43
C SER A 32 5.13 9.25 -1.32
N PHE A 33 3.84 9.34 -1.68
CA PHE A 33 2.74 9.38 -0.73
C PHE A 33 2.75 8.15 0.18
N LEU A 34 2.88 6.95 -0.38
CA LEU A 34 2.89 5.71 0.42
C LEU A 34 4.04 5.70 1.44
N LEU A 35 5.21 6.24 1.08
CA LEU A 35 6.34 6.37 2.00
C LEU A 35 6.09 7.40 3.11
N THR A 36 5.56 8.58 2.78
CA THR A 36 5.22 9.61 3.80
C THR A 36 4.11 9.11 4.74
N PHE A 37 3.13 8.41 4.20
CA PHE A 37 2.08 7.79 4.99
C PHE A 37 2.66 6.72 5.94
N LYS A 38 3.52 5.83 5.42
CA LYS A 38 4.17 4.79 6.22
C LYS A 38 5.08 5.38 7.29
N SER A 39 5.68 6.56 7.06
CA SER A 39 6.52 7.26 8.04
C SER A 39 5.75 7.98 9.16
N ARG A 40 4.41 7.83 9.20
CA ARG A 40 3.49 8.50 10.15
C ARG A 40 3.37 10.01 9.92
N LYS A 41 3.93 10.53 8.82
CA LYS A 41 3.87 11.94 8.43
C LYS A 41 3.34 12.05 7.00
N PRO A 42 2.08 11.64 6.75
CA PRO A 42 1.50 11.64 5.40
C PRO A 42 1.50 13.04 4.80
N ASP A 43 2.03 13.15 3.58
CA ASP A 43 1.89 14.34 2.76
C ASP A 43 0.69 14.19 1.83
N TRP A 44 -0.46 14.69 2.28
CA TRP A 44 -1.72 14.58 1.54
C TRP A 44 -1.73 15.34 0.20
N SER A 45 -0.80 16.28 0.01
CA SER A 45 -0.72 17.05 -1.24
C SER A 45 -0.34 16.17 -2.44
N LEU A 46 0.39 15.07 -2.19
CA LEU A 46 0.84 14.12 -3.21
C LEU A 46 -0.30 13.26 -3.79
N LEU A 47 -1.41 13.12 -3.08
CA LEU A 47 -2.55 12.30 -3.51
C LEU A 47 -3.49 13.05 -4.47
N GLY A 48 -3.51 14.38 -4.43
CA GLY A 48 -4.47 15.19 -5.20
C GLY A 48 -5.95 14.97 -4.84
N LEU A 49 -6.25 14.26 -3.74
CA LEU A 49 -7.61 13.93 -3.32
C LEU A 49 -8.03 14.68 -2.06
N ALA A 50 -9.20 15.29 -2.09
CA ALA A 50 -9.77 15.99 -0.93
C ALA A 50 -10.35 15.00 0.10
N ASN A 51 -10.20 15.32 1.38
CA ASN A 51 -10.84 14.66 2.52
C ASN A 51 -10.48 13.17 2.75
N VAL A 52 -9.47 12.62 2.07
CA VAL A 52 -9.02 11.22 2.27
C VAL A 52 -8.60 10.94 3.72
N GLN A 53 -8.00 11.93 4.39
CA GLN A 53 -7.62 11.87 5.80
C GLN A 53 -8.82 11.71 6.76
N GLN A 54 -10.05 11.93 6.28
CA GLN A 54 -11.26 11.75 7.07
C GLN A 54 -11.81 10.32 7.00
N LEU A 55 -11.36 9.53 6.02
CA LEU A 55 -11.87 8.17 5.82
C LEU A 55 -11.53 7.28 7.03
N PRO A 56 -12.50 6.52 7.56
CA PRO A 56 -12.29 5.68 8.75
C PRO A 56 -11.12 4.70 8.59
N ALA A 57 -11.00 4.06 7.42
CA ALA A 57 -9.92 3.11 7.13
C ALA A 57 -8.54 3.76 7.15
N VAL A 58 -8.44 5.00 6.64
CA VAL A 58 -7.20 5.78 6.60
C VAL A 58 -6.77 6.16 8.01
N ARG A 59 -7.69 6.70 8.81
CA ARG A 59 -7.44 7.04 10.22
C ARG A 59 -7.06 5.82 11.05
N TRP A 60 -7.74 4.70 10.84
CA TRP A 60 -7.44 3.45 11.52
C TRP A 60 -6.02 2.95 11.18
N LYS A 61 -5.61 3.05 9.91
CA LYS A 61 -4.27 2.67 9.49
C LYS A 61 -3.19 3.54 10.13
N LEU A 62 -3.39 4.85 10.21
CA LEU A 62 -2.45 5.77 10.88
C LEU A 62 -2.32 5.44 12.37
N ASN A 63 -3.44 5.26 13.08
CA ASN A 63 -3.45 4.85 14.49
C ASN A 63 -2.71 3.51 14.72
N ASN A 64 -2.81 2.56 13.78
CA ASN A 64 -2.04 1.31 13.88
C ASN A 64 -0.54 1.53 13.68
N LEU A 65 -0.12 2.46 12.82
CA LEU A 65 1.30 2.78 12.63
C LEU A 65 1.89 3.49 13.85
N GLU A 66 1.11 4.33 14.52
CA GLU A 66 1.50 4.99 15.78
C GLU A 66 1.73 3.99 16.91
N LYS A 67 0.94 2.91 16.96
CA LYS A 67 1.07 1.85 17.96
C LYS A 67 2.21 0.85 17.70
N MET A 68 2.90 0.93 16.56
CA MET A 68 4.04 0.05 16.28
C MET A 68 5.26 0.47 17.09
N SER A 69 6.03 -0.50 17.60
CA SER A 69 7.37 -0.24 18.10
C SER A 69 8.27 0.32 16.99
N GLU A 70 9.27 1.13 17.36
CA GLU A 70 10.20 1.74 16.41
C GLU A 70 10.90 0.70 15.53
N GLU A 71 11.34 -0.41 16.10
CA GLU A 71 11.99 -1.48 15.33
C GLU A 71 11.05 -2.08 14.28
N ARG A 72 9.82 -2.45 14.68
CA ARG A 72 8.85 -3.05 13.77
C ARG A 72 8.42 -2.06 12.69
N HIS A 73 8.27 -0.79 13.05
CA HIS A 73 7.94 0.28 12.13
C HIS A 73 9.06 0.46 11.08
N ARG A 74 10.32 0.56 11.51
CA ARG A 74 11.49 0.67 10.64
C ARG A 74 11.59 -0.50 9.66
N LEU A 75 11.44 -1.73 10.13
CA LEU A 75 11.45 -2.93 9.26
C LEU A 75 10.31 -2.87 8.22
N ALA A 76 9.11 -2.51 8.64
CA ALA A 76 7.97 -2.42 7.74
C ALA A 76 8.07 -1.26 6.75
N TYR A 77 8.74 -0.16 7.11
CA TYR A 77 9.04 0.96 6.23
C TYR A 77 10.05 0.55 5.15
N ASN A 78 11.17 -0.07 5.54
CA ASN A 78 12.19 -0.52 4.59
C ASN A 78 11.65 -1.55 3.61
N LYS A 79 10.84 -2.50 4.09
CA LYS A 79 10.18 -3.49 3.22
C LYS A 79 9.29 -2.82 2.16
N LEU A 80 8.56 -1.77 2.54
CA LEU A 80 7.75 -1.01 1.58
C LEU A 80 8.63 -0.26 0.58
N LYS A 81 9.70 0.38 1.06
CA LYS A 81 10.64 1.11 0.20
C LYS A 81 11.28 0.20 -0.85
N GLU A 82 11.71 -0.99 -0.44
CA GLU A 82 12.25 -2.01 -1.35
C GLU A 82 11.21 -2.43 -2.40
N ALA A 83 9.98 -2.73 -1.98
CA ALA A 83 8.90 -3.11 -2.87
C ALA A 83 8.47 -1.99 -3.85
N LEU A 84 8.64 -0.72 -3.49
CA LEU A 84 8.33 0.39 -4.41
C LEU A 84 9.47 0.72 -5.39
N SER A 85 10.67 0.14 -5.17
CA SER A 85 11.87 0.36 -6.01
C SER A 85 12.10 -0.73 -7.06
N SER A 86 11.36 -1.85 -6.96
CA SER A 86 11.27 -2.94 -7.93
C SER A 86 10.17 -2.70 -8.94
#